data_AF-A0A969FN33-F1
#
_entry.id   AF-A0A969FN33-F1
#
_cell.length_a   1.000
_cell.length_b   1.000
_cell.length_c   1.000
_cell.angle_alpha   90.00
_cell.angle_beta   90.00
_cell.angle_gamma   90.00
#
_symmetry.space_group_name_H-M   'P 1'
#
loop_
_entity.id
_entity.type
_entity.pdbx_description
1 polymer ?
#
loop_
_entity_poly.entity_id
_entity_poly.type
_entity_poly.pdbx_seq_one_letter_code
_entity_poly.pdbx_strand_id
1 'polypeptide(L)' 'MTNQALAANQVELSDPIDRFNLTHIDDPAFFPEWQTNLPPITDLDRQLLKKLTALSG' A
#
# COMPACT_ATOMS: atom_id res chain seq x y z
N MET A 1 24.27 1.82 9.32
CA MET A 1 23.54 1.28 8.15
C MET A 1 23.11 2.47 7.31
N THR A 2 23.57 2.57 6.06
CA THR A 2 23.22 3.69 5.16
C THR A 2 21.96 3.33 4.39
N ASN A 3 20.92 4.15 4.51
CA ASN A 3 19.65 3.95 3.82
C ASN A 3 19.84 4.32 2.34
N GLN A 4 19.74 3.36 1.43
CA GLN A 4 19.85 3.60 -0.01
C GLN A 4 18.49 4.00 -0.55
N ALA A 5 18.25 5.31 -0.63
CA ALA A 5 17.04 5.85 -1.24
C ALA A 5 17.08 5.59 -2.76
N LEU A 6 16.09 4.85 -3.27
CA LEU A 6 15.90 4.68 -4.69
C LEU A 6 15.01 5.84 -5.21
N ALA A 7 15.47 6.54 -6.23
CA ALA A 7 14.68 7.58 -6.85
C ALA A 7 13.51 6.94 -7.63
N ALA A 8 12.28 7.43 -7.41
CA ALA A 8 11.07 6.83 -7.99
C ALA A 8 11.06 6.81 -9.53
N ASN A 9 11.84 7.67 -10.18
CA ASN A 9 12.01 7.70 -11.64
C ASN A 9 13.05 6.69 -12.16
N GLN A 10 13.70 5.92 -11.28
CA GLN A 10 14.75 4.96 -11.59
C GLN A 10 14.40 3.53 -11.14
N VAL A 11 13.14 3.32 -10.76
CA VAL A 11 12.63 2.04 -10.25
C VAL A 11 11.42 1.67 -11.10
N GLU A 12 11.54 0.61 -11.89
CA GLU A 12 10.36 -0.06 -12.43
C GLU A 12 9.65 -0.82 -11.30
N LEU A 13 8.33 -1.04 -11.39
CA LEU A 13 7.60 -1.75 -10.32
C LEU A 13 8.15 -3.16 -10.03
N SER A 14 8.84 -3.78 -10.99
CA SER A 14 9.54 -5.06 -10.84
C SER A 14 10.90 -4.95 -10.16
N ASP A 15 11.60 -3.81 -10.23
CA ASP A 15 12.94 -3.62 -9.66
C ASP A 15 13.02 -3.98 -8.16
N PRO A 16 12.06 -3.59 -7.29
CA PRO A 16 12.10 -3.96 -5.89
C PRO A 16 11.93 -5.47 -5.68
N ILE A 17 11.14 -6.14 -6.52
CA ILE A 17 10.90 -7.58 -6.44
C ILE A 17 12.21 -8.31 -6.69
N ASP A 18 12.90 -7.96 -7.78
CA ASP A 18 14.13 -8.62 -8.20
C ASP A 18 15.33 -8.27 -7.29
N ARG A 19 15.46 -7.00 -6.86
CA ARG A 19 16.60 -6.54 -6.04
C ARG A 19 16.53 -7.00 -4.59
N PHE A 20 15.32 -7.06 -4.02
CA PHE A 20 15.13 -7.45 -2.62
C PHE A 20 14.61 -8.88 -2.47
N ASN A 21 14.49 -9.62 -3.57
CA ASN A 21 13.98 -10.98 -3.62
C ASN A 21 12.62 -11.09 -2.90
N LEU A 22 11.73 -10.13 -3.18
CA LEU A 22 10.43 -10.04 -2.51
C LEU A 22 9.58 -11.25 -2.93
N THR A 23 9.09 -11.98 -1.94
CA THR A 23 8.14 -13.06 -2.14
C THR A 23 6.74 -12.59 -1.76
N HIS A 24 5.74 -13.01 -2.52
CA HIS A 24 4.36 -12.85 -2.09
C HIS A 24 4.13 -13.66 -0.80
N ILE A 25 3.56 -13.01 0.21
CA ILE A 25 3.21 -13.64 1.49
C ILE A 25 1.75 -13.33 1.75
N ASP A 26 0.94 -14.38 1.83
CA ASP A 26 -0.42 -14.29 2.34
C ASP A 26 -0.38 -14.33 3.87
N ASP A 27 -0.29 -13.17 4.50
CA ASP A 27 -0.35 -13.02 5.95
C ASP A 27 -1.67 -12.35 6.37
N PRO A 28 -2.62 -13.09 6.96
CA PRO A 28 -3.86 -12.52 7.49
C PRO A 28 -3.63 -11.52 8.62
N ALA A 29 -2.46 -11.51 9.25
CA ALA A 29 -2.07 -10.53 10.25
C ALA A 29 -1.26 -9.38 9.63
N PHE A 30 -1.17 -9.26 8.30
CA PHE A 30 -0.58 -8.11 7.65
C PHE A 30 -1.52 -6.88 7.80
N PHE A 31 -1.04 -5.85 8.49
CA PHE A 31 -1.80 -4.67 8.94
C PHE A 31 -3.05 -5.02 9.78
N PRO A 32 -2.88 -5.62 10.97
CA PRO A 32 -4.02 -6.02 11.82
C PRO A 32 -4.84 -4.80 12.27
N GLU A 33 -4.24 -3.61 12.31
CA GLU A 33 -4.92 -2.35 12.58
C GLU A 33 -5.97 -1.99 11.53
N TRP A 34 -5.80 -2.40 10.27
CA TRP A 34 -6.79 -2.19 9.21
C TRP A 34 -7.98 -3.14 9.30
N GLN A 35 -7.87 -4.18 10.14
CA GLN A 35 -8.95 -5.14 10.39
C GLN A 35 -9.69 -4.82 11.67
N THR A 36 -8.97 -4.35 12.69
CA THR A 36 -9.49 -4.25 14.07
C THR A 36 -9.65 -2.83 14.59
N ASN A 37 -8.92 -1.86 14.01
CA ASN A 37 -8.85 -0.50 14.54
C ASN A 37 -8.82 0.53 13.41
N LEU A 38 -9.78 0.42 12.50
CA LEU A 38 -9.95 1.42 11.45
C LEU A 38 -10.34 2.77 12.09
N PRO A 39 -9.68 3.87 11.70
CA PRO A 39 -10.04 5.18 12.19
C PRO A 39 -11.47 5.55 11.76
N PRO A 40 -12.19 6.33 12.58
CA PRO A 40 -13.48 6.85 12.17
C PRO A 40 -13.29 7.78 10.97
N ILE A 41 -13.82 7.39 9.83
CA ILE A 41 -13.80 8.21 8.63
C ILE A 41 -14.93 9.25 8.69
N THR A 42 -14.64 10.47 8.27
CA THR A 42 -15.65 11.54 8.16
C THR A 42 -16.56 11.29 6.96
N ASP A 43 -17.67 12.01 6.86
CA ASP A 43 -18.55 11.91 5.68
C ASP A 43 -17.87 12.40 4.40
N LEU A 44 -16.93 13.34 4.52
CA LEU A 44 -16.08 13.78 3.42
C LEU A 44 -15.14 12.65 2.96
N ASP A 45 -14.49 11.97 3.90
CA ASP A 45 -13.61 10.84 3.61
C ASP A 45 -14.38 9.69 2.94
N ARG A 46 -15.61 9.42 3.40
CA ARG A 46 -16.52 8.44 2.75
C ARG A 46 -16.80 8.79 1.30
N GLN A 47 -17.05 10.05 0.99
CA GLN A 47 -17.34 10.49 -0.38
C GLN A 47 -16.10 10.39 -1.29
N LEU A 48 -14.91 10.69 -0.76
CA LEU A 48 -13.65 10.56 -1.49
C LEU A 48 -13.31 9.09 -1.76
N LEU A 49 -13.44 8.21 -0.76
CA LEU A 49 -13.25 6.77 -0.91
C LEU A 49 -14.21 6.17 -1.94
N LYS A 50 -15.48 6.60 -1.94
CA LYS A 50 -16.49 6.14 -2.91
C LYS A 50 -16.17 6.54 -4.35
N LYS A 51 -15.44 7.64 -4.57
CA LYS A 51 -14.97 8.04 -5.91
C LYS A 51 -13.79 7.18 -6.37
N LEU A 52 -12.90 6.79 -5.47
CA LEU A 52 -11.76 5.93 -5.79
C LEU A 52 -12.20 4.51 -6.18
N THR A 53 -13.16 3.94 -5.47
CA THR A 53 -13.71 2.61 -5.80
C THR A 53 -14.46 2.56 -7.13
N ALA A 54 -15.03 3.69 -7.56
CA ALA A 54 -15.71 3.79 -8.86
C ALA A 54 -14.75 3.93 -10.05
N LEU A 55 -13.46 4.21 -9.80
CA LEU A 55 -12.42 4.37 -10.83
C LEU A 55 -11.55 3.11 -10.99
N SER A 56 -11.70 2.13 -10.10
CA SER A 56 -10.95 0.86 -10.09
C SER A 56 -11.77 -0.34 -10.60
N GLY A 57 -12.94 -0.10 -11.21
CA GLY A 57 -13.76 -1.10 -11.89
C GLY A 57 -13.77 -0.85 -13.39
#